data_AF-A0A2D8AAJ7-F1
#
_entry.id   AF-A0A2D8AAJ7-F1
#
_cell.length_a   1.000
_cell.length_b   1.000
_cell.length_c   1.000
_cell.angle_alpha   90.00
_cell.angle_beta   90.00
_cell.angle_gamma   90.00
#
_symmetry.space_group_name_H-M   'P 1'
#
loop_
_entity.id
_entity.type
_entity.pdbx_description
1 polymer ?
#
loop_
_entity_poly.entity_id
_entity_poly.type
_entity_poly.pdbx_seq_one_letter_code
_entity_poly.pdbx_strand_id
1 'polypeptide(L)'
;FGNGDVYLEKYVTSLRHIEVQVLRDSQGNTKILGLRDCSVQRNNQKIFEESGSTMLPRELEQSAYDYAAKLADAVEYVGAGTVEFIFDLDANTIYFMEMNTRLQVEHPVTELVSKVDIVSTQFRIAEGEAIADLKPVSEGYAIEVRVNAEKAVQKGDKMEFVPTPGLIRECVLPEEDHIQLITMAAAGKQVSPFYDSLIVQIICYGKDRNDTIAKLREYLERVRITGVCTNIPLLKRVLDDKVFVDGVYDTTYLPHFLERIDFSELVKDIEDSADMHANAVDADTLKIEGSDELKVLSPSTSIFYGSSSPSEPPFVKEGDIIGVDQTLCLMEAMKMFTPLSLKQFNRSGAVLYPADQKFKVTRIMNSDGQQVNQGDLLFVVKPIKSAENAA
;
A
#
# COMPACT_ATOMS: atom_id res chain seq x y z
N PHE A 1 -3.74 -11.40 -15.50
CA PHE A 1 -2.57 -12.12 -16.04
C PHE A 1 -2.74 -12.64 -17.47
N GLY A 2 -3.88 -12.48 -18.14
CA GLY A 2 -4.05 -12.94 -19.54
C GLY A 2 -4.05 -14.47 -19.73
N ASN A 3 -3.79 -15.23 -18.67
CA ASN A 3 -3.88 -16.68 -18.58
C ASN A 3 -4.76 -17.03 -17.35
N GLY A 4 -5.62 -18.03 -17.48
CA GLY A 4 -6.55 -18.53 -16.46
C GLY A 4 -6.13 -19.85 -15.82
N ASP A 5 -4.89 -20.31 -16.03
CA ASP A 5 -4.35 -21.49 -15.36
C ASP A 5 -4.42 -21.36 -13.83
N VAL A 6 -4.76 -22.45 -13.17
CA VAL A 6 -4.90 -22.53 -11.71
C VAL A 6 -4.14 -23.74 -11.21
N TYR A 7 -3.44 -23.57 -10.10
CA TYR A 7 -2.91 -24.68 -9.30
C TYR A 7 -3.47 -24.61 -7.88
N LEU A 8 -3.29 -25.68 -7.11
CA LEU A 8 -3.74 -25.77 -5.73
C LEU A 8 -2.56 -26.17 -4.85
N GLU A 9 -2.49 -25.57 -3.68
CA GLU A 9 -1.50 -25.85 -2.66
C GLU A 9 -2.14 -26.04 -1.29
N LYS A 10 -1.38 -26.57 -0.34
CA LYS A 10 -1.80 -26.63 1.06
C LYS A 10 -1.83 -25.21 1.62
N TYR A 11 -2.98 -24.78 2.12
CA TYR A 11 -3.11 -23.52 2.83
C TYR A 11 -2.54 -23.64 4.26
N VAL A 12 -1.51 -22.84 4.57
CA VAL A 12 -0.93 -22.74 5.92
C VAL A 12 -1.53 -21.51 6.61
N THR A 13 -2.11 -21.71 7.78
CA THR A 13 -2.87 -20.67 8.49
C THR A 13 -2.01 -19.75 9.34
N SER A 14 -0.92 -20.27 9.90
CA SER A 14 0.04 -19.53 10.73
C SER A 14 1.43 -19.72 10.16
N LEU A 15 1.92 -18.69 9.46
CA LEU A 15 3.23 -18.74 8.82
C LEU A 15 4.04 -17.46 8.99
N ARG A 16 5.36 -17.63 8.98
CA ARG A 16 6.30 -16.57 8.66
C ARG A 16 6.64 -16.62 7.18
N HIS A 17 6.61 -15.47 6.52
CA HIS A 17 7.08 -15.30 5.15
C HIS A 17 8.57 -14.98 5.21
N ILE A 18 9.40 -15.96 4.86
CA ILE A 18 10.86 -15.87 4.90
C ILE A 18 11.38 -15.85 3.48
N GLU A 19 12.34 -15.01 3.18
CA GLU A 19 12.91 -14.97 1.85
C GLU A 19 14.43 -14.82 1.88
N VAL A 20 15.13 -15.42 0.92
CA VAL A 20 16.60 -15.48 0.89
C VAL A 20 17.11 -14.77 -0.35
N GLN A 21 17.98 -13.79 -0.15
CA GLN A 21 18.62 -13.06 -1.24
C GLN A 21 19.78 -13.85 -1.84
N VAL A 22 19.74 -14.04 -3.15
CA VAL A 22 20.76 -14.73 -3.93
C VAL A 22 21.37 -13.78 -4.96
N LEU A 23 22.69 -13.86 -5.14
CA LEU A 23 23.41 -13.38 -6.31
C LEU A 23 24.11 -14.58 -6.97
N ARG A 24 24.02 -14.70 -8.29
CA ARG A 24 24.78 -15.70 -9.05
C ARG A 24 25.35 -15.11 -10.32
N ASP A 25 26.65 -15.31 -10.57
CA ASP A 25 27.31 -14.84 -11.79
C ASP A 25 27.24 -15.86 -12.93
N SER A 26 27.66 -15.44 -14.13
CA SER A 26 27.72 -16.30 -15.32
C SER A 26 28.85 -17.35 -15.29
N GLN A 27 29.74 -17.29 -14.29
CA GLN A 27 30.83 -18.24 -14.07
C GLN A 27 30.45 -19.35 -13.07
N GLY A 28 29.22 -19.30 -12.54
CA GLY A 28 28.67 -20.30 -11.63
C GLY A 28 28.96 -20.04 -10.14
N ASN A 29 29.42 -18.85 -9.77
CA ASN A 29 29.60 -18.49 -8.37
C ASN A 29 28.29 -17.98 -7.77
N THR A 30 27.81 -18.66 -6.73
CA THR A 30 26.58 -18.31 -6.00
C THR A 30 26.93 -17.70 -4.64
N LYS A 31 26.22 -16.61 -4.27
CA LYS A 31 26.35 -15.91 -3.00
C LYS A 31 24.98 -15.71 -2.37
N ILE A 32 24.85 -16.14 -1.11
CA ILE A 32 23.70 -15.85 -0.27
C ILE A 32 24.03 -14.61 0.55
N LEU A 33 23.17 -13.59 0.49
CA LEU A 33 23.42 -12.30 1.16
C LEU A 33 22.74 -12.19 2.53
N GLY A 34 21.85 -13.13 2.85
CA GLY A 34 21.05 -13.14 4.07
C GLY A 34 19.58 -13.43 3.77
N LEU A 35 18.78 -13.48 4.84
CA LEU A 35 17.33 -13.63 4.74
C LEU A 35 16.61 -12.33 5.10
N ARG A 36 15.34 -12.25 4.73
CA ARG A 36 14.40 -11.24 5.21
C ARG A 36 13.14 -11.91 5.75
N ASP A 37 12.58 -11.32 6.80
CA ASP A 37 11.26 -11.65 7.33
C ASP A 37 10.27 -10.59 6.86
N CYS A 38 9.34 -11.00 5.99
CA CYS A 38 8.35 -10.12 5.37
C CYS A 38 6.94 -10.40 5.88
N SER A 39 6.81 -10.94 7.09
CA SER A 39 5.52 -11.48 7.57
C SER A 39 4.49 -10.41 7.93
N VAL A 40 4.89 -9.16 8.16
CA VAL A 40 3.93 -8.07 8.44
C VAL A 40 3.33 -7.58 7.12
N GLN A 41 2.15 -8.12 6.81
CA GLN A 41 1.47 -7.88 5.54
C GLN A 41 0.00 -7.52 5.72
N ARG A 42 -0.58 -6.81 4.75
CA ARG A 42 -2.02 -6.58 4.64
C ARG A 42 -2.50 -6.97 3.24
N ASN A 43 -3.48 -7.88 3.13
CA ASN A 43 -3.96 -8.38 1.85
C ASN A 43 -2.81 -8.84 0.93
N ASN A 44 -1.86 -9.59 1.50
CA ASN A 44 -0.65 -10.07 0.83
C ASN A 44 0.32 -8.98 0.34
N GLN A 45 0.14 -7.72 0.76
CA GLN A 45 1.09 -6.63 0.53
C GLN A 45 2.01 -6.50 1.75
N LYS A 46 3.33 -6.59 1.53
CA LYS A 46 4.35 -6.40 2.57
C LYS A 46 4.35 -4.93 3.03
N ILE A 47 4.40 -4.70 4.34
CA ILE A 47 4.36 -3.36 4.98
C ILE A 47 5.63 -3.09 5.80
N PHE A 48 6.12 -4.12 6.50
CA PHE A 48 7.43 -4.12 7.15
C PHE A 48 8.23 -5.30 6.64
N GLU A 49 9.53 -5.08 6.48
CA GLU A 49 10.49 -6.08 6.09
C GLU A 49 11.71 -5.97 6.99
N GLU A 50 12.08 -7.08 7.61
CA GLU A 50 13.19 -7.12 8.54
C GLU A 50 14.34 -7.96 7.97
N SER A 51 15.59 -7.53 8.18
CA SER A 51 16.81 -8.22 7.69
C SER A 51 17.11 -9.57 8.37
N GLY A 52 16.17 -10.12 9.15
CA GLY A 52 16.31 -11.36 9.90
C GLY A 52 15.00 -11.73 10.57
N SER A 53 14.83 -12.99 10.96
CA SER A 53 13.61 -13.47 11.61
C SER A 53 13.84 -13.73 13.10
N THR A 54 12.88 -13.33 13.92
CA THR A 54 12.90 -13.56 15.38
C THR A 54 12.40 -14.95 15.77
N MET A 55 11.70 -15.64 14.87
CA MET A 55 11.06 -16.93 15.15
C MET A 55 11.65 -18.10 14.38
N LEU A 56 12.44 -17.86 13.33
CA LEU A 56 13.04 -18.93 12.54
C LEU A 56 14.20 -19.59 13.31
N PRO A 57 14.12 -20.89 13.63
CA PRO A 57 15.24 -21.61 14.25
C PRO A 57 16.46 -21.62 13.33
N ARG A 58 17.66 -21.52 13.93
CA ARG A 58 18.93 -21.48 13.20
C ARG A 58 19.15 -22.65 12.23
N GLU A 59 18.64 -23.84 12.56
CA GLU A 59 18.72 -25.01 11.69
C GLU A 59 17.86 -24.86 10.43
N LEU A 60 16.66 -24.28 10.56
CA LEU A 60 15.78 -23.99 9.44
C LEU A 60 16.28 -22.80 8.62
N GLU A 61 16.86 -21.78 9.27
CA GLU A 61 17.57 -20.70 8.59
C GLU A 61 18.70 -21.23 7.70
N GLN A 62 19.58 -22.08 8.24
CA GLN A 62 20.65 -22.69 7.44
C GLN A 62 20.08 -23.53 6.29
N SER A 63 19.00 -24.26 6.54
CA SER A 63 18.31 -25.03 5.51
C SER A 63 17.77 -24.13 4.38
N ALA A 64 17.19 -22.97 4.71
CA ALA A 64 16.71 -22.01 3.72
C ALA A 64 17.85 -21.46 2.85
N TYR A 65 19.00 -21.13 3.45
CA TYR A 65 20.20 -20.72 2.71
C TYR A 65 20.70 -21.83 1.77
N ASP A 66 20.79 -23.06 2.27
CA ASP A 66 21.24 -24.20 1.48
C ASP A 66 20.29 -24.50 0.32
N TYR A 67 18.98 -24.41 0.54
CA TYR A 67 17.97 -24.63 -0.49
C TYR A 67 17.97 -23.53 -1.54
N ALA A 68 18.10 -22.26 -1.14
CA ALA A 68 18.18 -21.14 -2.07
C ALA A 68 19.42 -21.25 -2.97
N ALA A 69 20.58 -21.60 -2.41
CA ALA A 69 21.81 -21.82 -3.18
C ALA A 69 21.65 -23.00 -4.16
N LYS A 70 21.17 -24.15 -3.68
CA LYS A 70 20.93 -25.33 -4.53
C LYS A 70 19.96 -25.06 -5.66
N LEU A 71 18.87 -24.33 -5.40
CA LEU A 71 17.91 -23.95 -6.42
C LEU A 71 18.55 -23.07 -7.49
N ALA A 72 19.26 -22.01 -7.07
CA ALA A 72 19.94 -21.10 -7.99
C ALA A 72 21.00 -21.82 -8.85
N ASP A 73 21.74 -22.76 -8.27
CA ASP A 73 22.72 -23.57 -9.00
C ASP A 73 22.05 -24.55 -9.97
N ALA A 74 20.99 -25.23 -9.55
CA ALA A 74 20.31 -26.25 -10.36
C ALA A 74 19.64 -25.66 -11.62
N VAL A 75 19.19 -24.40 -11.56
CA VAL A 75 18.59 -23.70 -12.70
C VAL A 75 19.58 -22.79 -13.42
N GLU A 76 20.87 -22.86 -13.04
CA GLU A 76 21.94 -22.02 -13.60
C GLU A 76 21.59 -20.52 -13.58
N TYR A 77 20.97 -20.04 -12.49
CA TYR A 77 20.48 -18.68 -12.37
C TYR A 77 21.59 -17.64 -12.58
N VAL A 78 21.27 -16.47 -13.14
CA VAL A 78 22.22 -15.36 -13.30
C VAL A 78 21.56 -14.05 -12.89
N GLY A 79 22.27 -13.27 -12.08
CA GLY A 79 21.81 -11.98 -11.55
C GLY A 79 21.38 -12.06 -10.08
N ALA A 80 20.51 -11.12 -9.68
CA ALA A 80 19.91 -11.09 -8.34
C ALA A 80 18.51 -11.67 -8.37
N GLY A 81 18.25 -12.59 -7.44
CA GLY A 81 16.94 -13.18 -7.25
C GLY A 81 16.68 -13.48 -5.80
N THR A 82 15.42 -13.73 -5.47
CA THR A 82 14.99 -14.08 -4.13
C THR A 82 14.23 -15.38 -4.16
N VAL A 83 14.57 -16.28 -3.23
CA VAL A 83 13.82 -17.51 -3.00
C VAL A 83 12.94 -17.32 -1.77
N GLU A 84 11.63 -17.40 -1.96
CA GLU A 84 10.63 -17.23 -0.89
C GLU A 84 10.22 -18.58 -0.31
N PHE A 85 10.02 -18.59 1.00
CA PHE A 85 9.67 -19.73 1.81
C PHE A 85 8.51 -19.41 2.75
N ILE A 86 7.64 -20.40 2.93
CA ILE A 86 6.66 -20.45 4.01
C ILE A 86 7.31 -21.17 5.19
N PHE A 87 7.46 -20.50 6.33
CA PHE A 87 7.78 -21.17 7.59
C PHE A 87 6.47 -21.41 8.38
N ASP A 88 6.00 -22.66 8.34
CA ASP A 88 4.81 -23.14 9.06
C ASP A 88 5.15 -23.28 10.55
N LEU A 89 4.54 -22.42 11.38
CA LEU A 89 4.82 -22.35 12.81
C LEU A 89 4.31 -23.58 13.57
N ASP A 90 3.21 -24.17 13.13
CA ASP A 90 2.59 -25.35 13.76
C ASP A 90 3.41 -26.62 13.45
N ALA A 91 3.84 -26.77 12.20
CA ALA A 91 4.64 -27.90 11.77
C ALA A 91 6.14 -27.73 12.03
N ASN A 92 6.57 -26.53 12.44
CA ASN A 92 7.98 -26.14 12.57
C ASN A 92 8.80 -26.56 11.33
N THR A 93 8.32 -26.21 10.13
CA THR A 93 8.87 -26.66 8.86
C THR A 93 8.87 -25.53 7.83
N ILE A 94 9.92 -25.46 6.99
CA ILE A 94 9.99 -24.54 5.86
C ILE A 94 9.58 -25.22 4.55
N TYR A 95 8.82 -24.51 3.73
CA TYR A 95 8.37 -24.93 2.40
C TYR A 95 8.78 -23.88 1.37
N PHE A 96 9.31 -24.30 0.22
CA PHE A 96 9.51 -23.40 -0.91
C PHE A 96 8.15 -22.87 -1.40
N MET A 97 8.09 -21.58 -1.73
CA MET A 97 6.89 -20.94 -2.26
C MET A 97 7.11 -20.47 -3.70
N GLU A 98 8.04 -19.54 -3.91
CA GLU A 98 8.37 -19.04 -5.24
C GLU A 98 9.81 -18.55 -5.34
N MET A 99 10.26 -18.26 -6.56
CA MET A 99 11.50 -17.54 -6.81
C MET A 99 11.20 -16.28 -7.63
N ASN A 100 11.46 -15.12 -7.03
CA ASN A 100 11.43 -13.85 -7.73
C ASN A 100 12.74 -13.69 -8.50
N THR A 101 12.69 -13.82 -9.83
CA THR A 101 13.87 -13.72 -10.72
C THR A 101 14.21 -12.27 -11.07
N ARG A 102 14.15 -11.38 -10.09
CA ARG A 102 14.36 -9.92 -10.22
C ARG A 102 14.76 -9.33 -8.87
N LEU A 103 15.22 -8.07 -8.90
CA LEU A 103 15.36 -7.27 -7.69
C LEU A 103 13.99 -7.08 -7.01
N GLN A 104 13.97 -7.16 -5.68
CA GLN A 104 12.79 -6.90 -4.86
C GLN A 104 12.85 -5.51 -4.25
N VAL A 105 11.69 -5.03 -3.79
CA VAL A 105 11.54 -3.68 -3.23
C VAL A 105 12.40 -3.55 -1.99
N GLU A 106 12.33 -4.56 -1.13
CA GLU A 106 12.96 -4.73 0.18
C GLU A 106 14.44 -5.16 0.13
N HIS A 107 15.10 -5.11 -1.03
CA HIS A 107 16.55 -5.37 -1.12
C HIS A 107 17.42 -4.46 -0.20
N PRO A 108 17.08 -3.19 0.11
CA PRO A 108 17.97 -2.33 0.87
C PRO A 108 18.22 -2.81 2.30
N VAL A 109 17.26 -3.51 2.95
CA VAL A 109 17.54 -4.07 4.30
C VAL A 109 18.67 -5.10 4.24
N THR A 110 18.78 -5.85 3.13
CA THR A 110 19.90 -6.78 2.90
C THR A 110 21.18 -6.03 2.59
N GLU A 111 21.16 -4.98 1.77
CA GLU A 111 22.37 -4.19 1.46
C GLU A 111 22.99 -3.60 2.73
N LEU A 112 22.17 -3.06 3.63
CA LEU A 112 22.63 -2.43 4.87
C LEU A 112 23.30 -3.42 5.83
N VAL A 113 22.82 -4.66 5.93
CA VAL A 113 23.42 -5.66 6.84
C VAL A 113 24.55 -6.46 6.20
N SER A 114 24.48 -6.67 4.87
CA SER A 114 25.47 -7.46 4.13
C SER A 114 26.66 -6.64 3.62
N LYS A 115 26.51 -5.31 3.58
CA LYS A 115 27.45 -4.35 2.99
C LYS A 115 27.73 -4.60 1.50
N VAL A 116 26.78 -5.24 0.82
CA VAL A 116 26.82 -5.50 -0.62
C VAL A 116 25.82 -4.58 -1.31
N ASP A 117 26.30 -3.75 -2.24
CA ASP A 117 25.46 -3.03 -3.19
C ASP A 117 24.98 -4.02 -4.26
N ILE A 118 23.73 -4.46 -4.12
CA ILE A 118 23.09 -5.48 -4.95
C ILE A 118 22.91 -4.93 -6.35
N VAL A 119 22.43 -3.69 -6.49
CA VAL A 119 22.12 -3.07 -7.78
C VAL A 119 23.38 -2.94 -8.63
N SER A 120 24.44 -2.37 -8.09
CA SER A 120 25.73 -2.26 -8.79
C SER A 120 26.31 -3.64 -9.11
N THR A 121 26.15 -4.61 -8.22
CA THR A 121 26.61 -5.99 -8.48
C THR A 121 25.83 -6.66 -9.60
N GLN A 122 24.53 -6.39 -9.76
CA GLN A 122 23.76 -6.88 -10.90
C GLN A 122 24.32 -6.40 -12.23
N PHE A 123 24.72 -5.13 -12.34
CA PHE A 123 25.35 -4.60 -13.55
C PHE A 123 26.70 -5.28 -13.83
N ARG A 124 27.54 -5.45 -12.80
CA ARG A 124 28.83 -6.16 -12.93
C ARG A 124 28.66 -7.60 -13.39
N ILE A 125 27.68 -8.33 -12.83
CA ILE A 125 27.34 -9.69 -13.27
C ILE A 125 26.89 -9.68 -14.74
N ALA A 126 26.06 -8.72 -15.15
CA ALA A 126 25.60 -8.59 -16.52
C ALA A 126 26.75 -8.28 -17.51
N GLU A 127 27.81 -7.62 -17.04
CA GLU A 127 29.06 -7.40 -17.79
C GLU A 127 30.00 -8.62 -17.81
N GLY A 128 29.63 -9.71 -17.11
CA GLY A 128 30.39 -10.96 -17.06
C GLY A 128 31.45 -11.03 -15.96
N GLU A 129 31.46 -10.08 -15.02
CA GLU A 129 32.37 -10.12 -13.88
C GLU A 129 32.05 -11.26 -12.91
N ALA A 130 33.10 -11.82 -12.32
CA ALA A 130 32.98 -12.84 -11.29
C ALA A 130 32.67 -12.22 -9.92
N ILE A 131 31.83 -12.90 -9.14
CA ILE A 131 31.54 -12.56 -7.73
C ILE A 131 32.18 -13.53 -6.74
N ALA A 132 33.10 -14.40 -7.19
CA ALA A 132 33.76 -15.41 -6.34
C ALA A 132 34.36 -14.82 -5.05
N ASP A 133 34.96 -13.63 -5.13
CA ASP A 133 35.59 -12.94 -4.01
C ASP A 133 34.62 -12.11 -3.14
N LEU A 134 33.34 -12.02 -3.52
CA LEU A 134 32.33 -11.34 -2.72
C LEU A 134 32.15 -12.06 -1.38
N LYS A 135 32.26 -11.30 -0.28
CA LYS A 135 32.14 -11.77 1.10
C LYS A 135 31.09 -10.95 1.83
N PRO A 136 29.80 -11.32 1.69
CA PRO A 136 28.73 -10.70 2.45
C PRO A 136 28.99 -10.87 3.95
N VAL A 137 28.69 -9.85 4.74
CA VAL A 137 28.70 -9.93 6.21
C VAL A 137 27.27 -10.01 6.74
N SER A 138 27.13 -10.09 8.07
CA SER A 138 25.83 -10.00 8.73
C SER A 138 26.00 -9.12 9.95
N GLU A 139 25.99 -7.81 9.73
CA GLU A 139 26.25 -6.80 10.76
C GLU A 139 25.01 -5.93 11.02
N GLY A 140 24.67 -5.77 12.29
CA GLY A 140 23.54 -4.95 12.72
C GLY A 140 22.18 -5.56 12.38
N TYR A 141 21.18 -4.70 12.24
CA TYR A 141 19.82 -5.06 11.85
C TYR A 141 19.21 -3.91 11.06
N ALA A 142 18.43 -4.23 10.05
CA ALA A 142 17.68 -3.26 9.27
C ALA A 142 16.20 -3.61 9.21
N ILE A 143 15.37 -2.57 9.24
CA ILE A 143 13.92 -2.64 9.04
C ILE A 143 13.55 -1.62 7.97
N GLU A 144 12.82 -2.06 6.95
CA GLU A 144 12.14 -1.21 6.00
C GLU A 144 10.68 -1.05 6.40
N VAL A 145 10.15 0.15 6.20
CA VAL A 145 8.71 0.40 6.19
C VAL A 145 8.28 1.05 4.89
N ARG A 146 7.16 0.55 4.36
CA ARG A 146 6.52 1.07 3.17
C ARG A 146 5.50 2.15 3.53
N VAL A 147 5.82 3.39 3.19
CA VAL A 147 4.89 4.51 3.31
C VAL A 147 4.02 4.56 2.06
N ASN A 148 2.74 4.25 2.24
CA ASN A 148 1.74 4.23 1.19
C ASN A 148 0.84 5.47 1.28
N ALA A 149 0.47 6.04 0.14
CA ALA A 149 -0.53 7.09 0.01
C ALA A 149 -1.94 6.49 0.12
N GLU A 150 -2.39 6.24 1.34
CA GLU A 150 -3.64 5.57 1.66
C GLU A 150 -4.25 6.05 2.98
N LYS A 151 -5.53 5.75 3.19
CA LYS A 151 -6.22 6.00 4.46
C LYS A 151 -7.06 4.80 4.90
N ALA A 152 -7.23 4.66 6.21
CA ALA A 152 -8.15 3.71 6.79
C ALA A 152 -9.61 4.14 6.55
N VAL A 153 -10.47 3.19 6.21
CA VAL A 153 -11.92 3.38 6.09
C VAL A 153 -12.65 2.19 6.71
N GLN A 154 -13.84 2.44 7.26
CA GLN A 154 -14.70 1.38 7.78
C GLN A 154 -15.56 0.86 6.63
N LYS A 155 -15.59 -0.46 6.45
CA LYS A 155 -16.49 -1.12 5.51
C LYS A 155 -17.11 -2.35 6.17
N GLY A 156 -18.38 -2.20 6.56
CA GLY A 156 -19.02 -3.17 7.45
C GLY A 156 -18.30 -3.22 8.79
N ASP A 157 -17.93 -4.42 9.24
CA ASP A 157 -17.23 -4.64 10.52
C ASP A 157 -15.70 -4.66 10.37
N LYS A 158 -15.17 -4.38 9.17
CA LYS A 158 -13.72 -4.44 8.90
C LYS A 158 -13.14 -3.08 8.56
N MET A 159 -11.89 -2.89 8.97
CA MET A 159 -11.05 -1.80 8.53
C MET A 159 -10.39 -2.17 7.19
N GLU A 160 -10.63 -1.36 6.17
CA GLU A 160 -9.93 -1.43 4.88
C GLU A 160 -9.06 -0.19 4.69
N PHE A 161 -8.12 -0.25 3.75
CA PHE A 161 -7.33 0.90 3.37
C PHE A 161 -7.56 1.21 1.91
N VAL A 162 -7.82 2.48 1.62
CA VAL A 162 -8.09 2.96 0.27
C VAL A 162 -7.00 3.95 -0.13
N PRO A 163 -6.55 3.91 -1.40
CA PRO A 163 -5.60 4.89 -1.92
C PRO A 163 -6.06 6.33 -1.79
N THR A 164 -5.11 7.24 -1.60
CA THR A 164 -5.33 8.70 -1.58
C THR A 164 -4.37 9.44 -2.50
N PRO A 165 -4.48 9.25 -3.82
CA PRO A 165 -3.73 10.04 -4.79
C PRO A 165 -4.12 11.53 -4.71
N GLY A 166 -3.15 12.40 -4.92
CA GLY A 166 -3.31 13.84 -4.72
C GLY A 166 -2.00 14.59 -4.80
N LEU A 167 -2.08 15.91 -4.62
CA LEU A 167 -0.92 16.78 -4.57
C LEU A 167 -0.30 16.73 -3.17
N ILE A 168 0.99 16.38 -3.09
CA ILE A 168 1.76 16.51 -1.86
C ILE A 168 2.03 18.00 -1.63
N ARG A 169 1.47 18.57 -0.57
CA ARG A 169 1.60 20.00 -0.25
C ARG A 169 2.89 20.28 0.50
N GLU A 170 3.17 19.49 1.52
CA GLU A 170 4.40 19.52 2.31
C GLU A 170 5.01 18.12 2.35
N CYS A 171 6.34 18.04 2.32
CA CYS A 171 7.09 16.80 2.45
C CYS A 171 8.37 17.06 3.23
N VAL A 172 8.42 16.62 4.48
CA VAL A 172 9.59 16.66 5.36
C VAL A 172 10.00 15.22 5.63
N LEU A 173 11.16 14.86 5.07
CA LEU A 173 11.85 13.59 5.32
C LEU A 173 13.22 13.97 5.91
N PRO A 174 13.41 13.93 7.24
CA PRO A 174 14.68 14.33 7.85
C PRO A 174 15.85 13.47 7.35
N GLU A 175 17.04 14.05 7.22
CA GLU A 175 18.27 13.31 6.97
C GLU A 175 18.83 12.80 8.30
N GLU A 176 19.20 11.52 8.35
CA GLU A 176 19.76 10.86 9.53
C GLU A 176 20.76 9.78 9.08
N ASP A 177 21.89 9.65 9.77
CA ASP A 177 22.95 8.69 9.40
C ASP A 177 22.49 7.23 9.36
N HIS A 178 21.43 6.91 10.10
CA HIS A 178 20.87 5.57 10.23
C HIS A 178 19.62 5.34 9.36
N ILE A 179 19.26 6.31 8.51
CA ILE A 179 18.10 6.24 7.63
C ILE A 179 18.52 6.37 6.18
N GLN A 180 18.13 5.39 5.38
CA GLN A 180 18.16 5.46 3.92
C GLN A 180 16.74 5.63 3.40
N LEU A 181 16.57 6.49 2.40
CA LEU A 181 15.28 6.78 1.80
C LEU A 181 15.30 6.45 0.31
N ILE A 182 14.27 5.76 -0.16
CA ILE A 182 13.96 5.64 -1.59
C ILE A 182 12.55 6.23 -1.77
N THR A 183 12.45 7.36 -2.46
CA THR A 183 11.23 8.19 -2.43
C THR A 183 10.90 8.80 -3.79
N MET A 184 9.60 8.85 -4.10
CA MET A 184 9.05 9.74 -5.13
C MET A 184 8.38 10.98 -4.54
N ALA A 185 8.16 11.00 -3.22
CA ALA A 185 7.49 12.08 -2.51
C ALA A 185 8.38 13.33 -2.42
N ALA A 186 7.81 14.46 -2.81
CA ALA A 186 8.37 15.79 -2.59
C ALA A 186 7.23 16.82 -2.63
N ALA A 187 7.45 17.99 -2.02
CA ALA A 187 6.48 19.07 -2.07
C ALA A 187 6.17 19.46 -3.53
N GLY A 188 4.89 19.63 -3.85
CA GLY A 188 4.39 19.91 -5.20
C GLY A 188 4.32 18.69 -6.14
N LYS A 189 4.70 17.48 -5.69
CA LYS A 189 4.54 16.27 -6.51
C LYS A 189 3.12 15.74 -6.46
N GLN A 190 2.63 15.29 -7.61
CA GLN A 190 1.35 14.64 -7.74
C GLN A 190 1.51 13.12 -7.59
N VAL A 191 0.83 12.53 -6.61
CA VAL A 191 0.62 11.08 -6.54
C VAL A 191 -0.46 10.73 -7.56
N SER A 192 -0.10 9.86 -8.50
CA SER A 192 -0.96 9.44 -9.61
C SER A 192 -1.93 8.34 -9.19
N PRO A 193 -3.18 8.32 -9.67
CA PRO A 193 -4.10 7.20 -9.46
C PRO A 193 -3.77 5.96 -10.30
N PHE A 194 -2.80 6.03 -11.23
CA PHE A 194 -2.50 4.92 -12.16
C PHE A 194 -1.52 3.87 -11.62
N TYR A 195 -0.71 4.23 -10.62
CA TYR A 195 0.39 3.41 -10.11
C TYR A 195 0.11 2.94 -8.68
N ASP A 196 1.04 2.17 -8.11
CA ASP A 196 0.96 1.70 -6.72
C ASP A 196 0.99 2.87 -5.71
N SER A 197 0.48 2.62 -4.50
CA SER A 197 0.41 3.61 -3.42
C SER A 197 1.74 3.89 -2.75
N LEU A 198 2.79 3.08 -2.96
CA LEU A 198 4.10 3.28 -2.35
C LEU A 198 4.74 4.61 -2.79
N ILE A 199 4.94 5.51 -1.84
CA ILE A 199 5.53 6.83 -2.09
C ILE A 199 6.91 7.02 -1.45
N VAL A 200 7.19 6.31 -0.34
CA VAL A 200 8.49 6.33 0.36
C VAL A 200 8.78 4.94 0.92
N GLN A 201 9.99 4.45 0.70
CA GLN A 201 10.60 3.39 1.49
C GLN A 201 11.52 4.07 2.51
N ILE A 202 11.27 3.82 3.80
CA ILE A 202 12.13 4.29 4.89
C ILE A 202 12.86 3.08 5.43
N ILE A 203 14.17 3.05 5.26
CA ILE A 203 15.01 1.93 5.67
C ILE A 203 15.90 2.38 6.82
N CYS A 204 15.70 1.79 7.99
CA CYS A 204 16.41 2.11 9.21
C CYS A 204 17.44 1.03 9.54
N TYR A 205 18.64 1.44 9.94
CA TYR A 205 19.71 0.56 10.41
C TYR A 205 20.03 0.78 11.89
N GLY A 206 20.17 -0.31 12.63
CA GLY A 206 20.56 -0.30 14.03
C GLY A 206 21.59 -1.39 14.35
N LYS A 207 22.11 -1.33 15.59
CA LYS A 207 23.04 -2.36 16.10
C LYS A 207 22.34 -3.71 16.35
N ASP A 208 21.04 -3.66 16.65
CA ASP A 208 20.16 -4.79 16.90
C ASP A 208 18.72 -4.37 16.57
N ARG A 209 17.79 -5.34 16.61
CA ARG A 209 16.38 -5.12 16.29
C ARG A 209 15.71 -4.05 17.16
N ASN A 210 15.97 -4.04 18.46
CA ASN A 210 15.34 -3.10 19.40
C ASN A 210 15.85 -1.67 19.17
N ASP A 211 17.14 -1.50 18.93
CA ASP A 211 17.74 -0.22 18.53
C ASP A 211 17.13 0.30 17.23
N THR A 212 16.92 -0.60 16.25
CA THR A 212 16.34 -0.26 14.94
C THR A 212 14.88 0.18 15.09
N ILE A 213 14.08 -0.54 15.88
CA ILE A 213 12.69 -0.18 16.18
C ILE A 213 12.62 1.19 16.85
N ALA A 214 13.45 1.43 17.88
CA ALA A 214 13.44 2.70 18.61
C ALA A 214 13.79 3.89 17.69
N LYS A 215 14.84 3.75 16.89
CA LYS A 215 15.27 4.77 15.91
C LYS A 215 14.20 5.05 14.86
N LEU A 216 13.66 3.99 14.24
CA LEU A 216 12.63 4.12 13.22
C LEU A 216 11.37 4.78 13.80
N ARG A 217 10.98 4.40 15.02
CA ARG A 217 9.83 4.99 15.71
C ARG A 217 10.01 6.48 15.97
N GLU A 218 11.20 6.89 16.41
CA GLU A 218 11.56 8.31 16.61
C GLU A 218 11.61 9.07 15.28
N TYR A 219 12.15 8.46 14.23
CA TYR A 219 12.22 9.05 12.90
C TYR A 219 10.81 9.37 12.36
N LEU A 220 9.87 8.43 12.47
CA LEU A 220 8.49 8.61 12.00
C LEU A 220 7.70 9.69 12.75
N GLU A 221 8.13 10.14 13.94
CA GLU A 221 7.54 11.33 14.60
C GLU A 221 7.87 12.63 13.87
N ARG A 222 9.00 12.65 13.14
CA ARG A 222 9.53 13.85 12.48
C ARG A 222 9.23 13.86 10.98
N VAL A 223 8.73 12.76 10.43
CA VAL A 223 8.25 12.71 9.04
C VAL A 223 6.91 13.43 8.93
N ARG A 224 6.79 14.31 7.93
CA ARG A 224 5.55 15.04 7.64
C ARG A 224 5.26 15.01 6.15
N ILE A 225 4.12 14.45 5.76
CA ILE A 225 3.63 14.45 4.37
C ILE A 225 2.17 14.91 4.41
N THR A 226 1.86 16.04 3.77
CA THR A 226 0.51 16.62 3.76
C THR A 226 -0.07 16.69 2.36
N GLY A 227 -1.39 16.84 2.25
CA GLY A 227 -2.10 16.86 0.96
C GLY A 227 -2.52 15.48 0.44
N VAL A 228 -1.91 14.42 0.95
CA VAL A 228 -2.33 13.03 0.78
C VAL A 228 -2.32 12.34 2.14
N CYS A 229 -3.26 11.41 2.38
CA CYS A 229 -3.17 10.54 3.56
C CYS A 229 -2.02 9.56 3.39
N THR A 230 -1.43 9.16 4.51
CA THR A 230 -0.43 8.09 4.53
C THR A 230 -0.69 7.10 5.65
N ASN A 231 -0.14 5.90 5.51
CA ASN A 231 -0.18 4.89 6.57
C ASN A 231 0.82 5.13 7.71
N ILE A 232 1.54 6.26 7.75
CA ILE A 232 2.54 6.55 8.81
C ILE A 232 1.96 6.39 10.23
N PRO A 233 0.74 6.87 10.55
CA PRO A 233 0.15 6.65 11.88
C PRO A 233 -0.08 5.17 12.23
N LEU A 234 -0.32 4.31 11.23
CA LEU A 234 -0.38 2.86 11.42
C LEU A 234 1.01 2.29 11.71
N LEU A 235 2.02 2.68 10.93
CA LEU A 235 3.41 2.21 11.09
C LEU A 235 3.92 2.51 12.51
N LYS A 236 3.67 3.73 13.01
CA LYS A 236 4.00 4.15 14.37
C LYS A 236 3.36 3.24 15.43
N ARG A 237 2.06 2.94 15.28
CA ARG A 237 1.32 2.06 16.19
C ARG A 237 1.85 0.63 16.17
N VAL A 238 2.25 0.10 15.01
CA VAL A 238 2.88 -1.24 14.90
C VAL A 238 4.21 -1.27 15.65
N LEU A 239 5.03 -0.22 15.51
CA LEU A 239 6.31 -0.10 16.23
C LEU A 239 6.14 0.06 17.75
N ASP A 240 4.98 0.54 18.21
CA ASP A 240 4.62 0.64 19.63
C ASP A 240 3.96 -0.64 20.18
N ASP A 241 3.56 -1.57 19.30
CA ASP A 241 2.80 -2.77 19.69
C ASP A 241 3.71 -3.88 20.20
N LYS A 242 3.39 -4.38 21.39
CA LYS A 242 4.21 -5.38 22.10
C LYS A 242 4.39 -6.69 21.30
N VAL A 243 3.39 -7.12 20.53
CA VAL A 243 3.48 -8.37 19.75
C VAL A 243 4.52 -8.23 18.64
N PHE A 244 4.58 -7.06 17.98
CA PHE A 244 5.64 -6.76 17.02
C PHE A 244 7.01 -6.58 17.69
N VAL A 245 7.08 -5.84 18.79
CA VAL A 245 8.34 -5.59 19.53
C VAL A 245 8.94 -6.88 20.08
N ASP A 246 8.13 -7.76 20.66
CA ASP A 246 8.58 -9.07 21.14
C ASP A 246 8.94 -10.02 19.97
N GLY A 247 8.50 -9.71 18.75
CA GLY A 247 8.79 -10.49 17.56
C GLY A 247 8.06 -11.83 17.54
N VAL A 248 6.90 -11.96 18.20
CA VAL A 248 6.14 -13.22 18.32
C VAL A 248 4.83 -13.09 17.56
N TYR A 249 4.91 -13.24 16.23
CA TYR A 249 3.80 -13.00 15.32
C TYR A 249 3.88 -13.88 14.07
N ASP A 250 2.88 -13.82 13.21
CA ASP A 250 2.82 -14.49 11.90
C ASP A 250 2.14 -13.56 10.88
N THR A 251 1.82 -14.04 9.68
CA THR A 251 1.12 -13.22 8.66
C THR A 251 -0.28 -12.75 9.04
N THR A 252 -0.89 -13.28 10.10
CA THR A 252 -2.19 -12.84 10.62
C THR A 252 -2.07 -11.66 11.59
N TYR A 253 -0.84 -11.27 11.94
CA TYR A 253 -0.54 -10.18 12.88
C TYR A 253 -1.29 -8.89 12.59
N LEU A 254 -1.14 -8.34 11.38
CA LEU A 254 -1.68 -7.03 11.04
C LEU A 254 -3.21 -7.07 10.96
N PRO A 255 -3.86 -8.08 10.36
CA PRO A 255 -5.31 -8.28 10.50
C PRO A 255 -5.80 -8.24 11.96
N HIS A 256 -5.18 -9.03 12.86
CA HIS A 256 -5.55 -9.04 14.28
C HIS A 256 -5.16 -7.76 15.03
N PHE A 257 -4.17 -7.02 14.54
CA PHE A 257 -3.81 -5.71 15.09
C PHE A 257 -4.89 -4.68 14.78
N LEU A 258 -5.37 -4.64 13.54
CA LEU A 258 -6.42 -3.73 13.13
C LEU A 258 -7.76 -4.00 13.86
N GLU A 259 -8.03 -5.24 14.26
CA GLU A 259 -9.21 -5.61 15.06
C GLU A 259 -9.17 -5.08 16.52
N ARG A 260 -7.97 -4.83 17.07
CA ARG A 260 -7.80 -4.45 18.49
C ARG A 260 -7.50 -2.98 18.74
N ILE A 261 -7.15 -2.20 17.71
CA ILE A 261 -6.86 -0.76 17.83
C ILE A 261 -8.14 0.08 17.68
N ASP A 262 -8.11 1.30 18.21
CA ASP A 262 -9.20 2.26 18.01
C ASP A 262 -9.18 2.79 16.56
N PHE A 263 -10.15 2.33 15.76
CA PHE A 263 -10.34 2.76 14.38
C PHE A 263 -10.58 4.28 14.26
N SER A 264 -11.40 4.85 15.15
CA SER A 264 -11.77 6.27 15.07
C SER A 264 -10.55 7.15 15.33
N GLU A 265 -9.72 6.74 16.28
CA GLU A 265 -8.45 7.42 16.58
C GLU A 265 -7.46 7.28 15.41
N LEU A 266 -7.32 6.09 14.82
CA LEU A 266 -6.42 5.90 13.67
C LEU A 266 -6.84 6.75 12.47
N VAL A 267 -8.14 6.77 12.12
CA VAL A 267 -8.64 7.60 11.01
C VAL A 267 -8.36 9.07 11.28
N LYS A 268 -8.66 9.52 12.49
CA LYS A 268 -8.41 10.91 12.89
C LYS A 268 -6.93 11.27 12.73
N ASP A 269 -6.01 10.44 13.22
CA ASP A 269 -4.58 10.71 13.10
C ASP A 269 -4.10 10.74 11.65
N ILE A 270 -4.61 9.83 10.80
CA ILE A 270 -4.32 9.82 9.36
C ILE A 270 -4.80 11.12 8.70
N GLU A 271 -6.03 11.55 8.97
CA GLU A 271 -6.59 12.77 8.38
C GLU A 271 -5.93 14.05 8.91
N ASP A 272 -5.64 14.11 10.21
CA ASP A 272 -4.94 15.21 10.87
C ASP A 272 -3.51 15.35 10.33
N SER A 273 -2.77 14.23 10.18
CA SER A 273 -1.40 14.24 9.64
C SER A 273 -1.32 14.72 8.18
N ALA A 274 -2.38 14.47 7.41
CA ALA A 274 -2.49 14.85 6.01
C ALA A 274 -2.99 16.29 5.80
N ASP A 275 -3.41 16.97 6.87
CA ASP A 275 -4.07 18.28 6.84
C ASP A 275 -5.31 18.29 5.94
N MET A 276 -6.12 17.22 5.97
CA MET A 276 -7.29 17.08 5.10
C MET A 276 -8.47 17.98 5.48
N HIS A 277 -8.46 18.59 6.67
CA HIS A 277 -9.51 19.51 7.14
C HIS A 277 -9.67 20.76 6.27
N ALA A 278 -8.64 21.15 5.52
CA ALA A 278 -8.67 22.30 4.61
C ALA A 278 -9.61 22.13 3.39
N ASN A 279 -10.12 20.93 3.12
CA ASN A 279 -10.91 20.60 1.91
C ASN A 279 -12.40 20.34 2.16
N ALA A 280 -12.96 20.82 3.28
CA ALA A 280 -14.41 20.78 3.50
C ALA A 280 -15.12 21.71 2.49
N VAL A 281 -15.71 21.12 1.44
CA VAL A 281 -16.55 21.84 0.48
C VAL A 281 -17.81 22.30 1.21
N ASP A 282 -17.98 23.62 1.33
CA ASP A 282 -19.17 24.22 1.95
C ASP A 282 -20.41 23.95 1.10
N ALA A 283 -21.55 23.69 1.73
CA ALA A 283 -22.82 23.39 1.07
C ALA A 283 -23.23 24.47 0.07
N ASP A 284 -22.89 25.74 0.34
CA ASP A 284 -23.19 26.85 -0.55
C ASP A 284 -22.32 26.89 -1.82
N THR A 285 -21.12 26.28 -1.82
CA THR A 285 -20.27 26.19 -3.02
C THR A 285 -20.74 25.13 -4.03
N LEU A 286 -21.60 24.22 -3.60
CA LEU A 286 -22.19 23.18 -4.46
C LEU A 286 -23.39 23.70 -5.26
N LYS A 287 -24.05 24.79 -4.83
CA LYS A 287 -25.15 25.38 -5.59
C LYS A 287 -24.60 26.08 -6.84
N ILE A 288 -25.31 25.92 -7.95
CA ILE A 288 -25.04 26.70 -9.16
C ILE A 288 -25.74 28.05 -9.00
N GLU A 289 -24.98 29.14 -9.12
CA GLU A 289 -25.50 30.50 -8.98
C GLU A 289 -26.67 30.75 -9.95
N GLY A 290 -27.82 31.18 -9.41
CA GLY A 290 -29.05 31.40 -10.19
C GLY A 290 -29.83 30.13 -10.57
N SER A 291 -29.52 28.96 -10.01
CA SER A 291 -30.21 27.69 -10.27
C SER A 291 -30.53 26.93 -8.96
N ASP A 292 -31.54 26.04 -9.02
CA ASP A 292 -31.84 25.05 -7.97
C ASP A 292 -30.92 23.80 -8.10
N GLU A 293 -29.96 23.81 -9.03
CA GLU A 293 -29.04 22.70 -9.30
C GLU A 293 -27.85 22.64 -8.35
N LEU A 294 -27.38 21.41 -8.10
CA LEU A 294 -26.24 21.09 -7.26
C LEU A 294 -25.14 20.39 -8.06
N LYS A 295 -23.90 20.76 -7.77
CA LYS A 295 -22.69 20.13 -8.29
C LYS A 295 -22.38 18.87 -7.50
N VAL A 296 -22.04 17.79 -8.19
CA VAL A 296 -21.42 16.61 -7.60
C VAL A 296 -19.94 16.64 -8.00
N LEU A 297 -19.07 16.91 -7.03
CA LEU A 297 -17.63 17.04 -7.26
C LEU A 297 -16.92 15.72 -6.98
N SER A 298 -15.77 15.48 -7.60
CA SER A 298 -14.96 14.31 -7.31
C SER A 298 -14.42 14.39 -5.87
N PRO A 299 -14.66 13.37 -5.02
CA PRO A 299 -14.18 13.40 -3.64
C PRO A 299 -12.67 13.16 -3.54
N SER A 300 -12.04 12.65 -4.60
CA SER A 300 -10.61 12.29 -4.64
C SER A 300 -10.07 12.33 -6.07
N THR A 301 -8.75 12.30 -6.22
CA THR A 301 -8.12 12.09 -7.53
C THR A 301 -8.33 10.63 -7.96
N SER A 302 -8.82 10.36 -9.17
CA SER A 302 -9.12 9.00 -9.63
C SER A 302 -9.47 8.98 -11.12
N ILE A 303 -9.71 7.80 -11.67
CA ILE A 303 -10.20 7.60 -13.04
C ILE A 303 -11.70 7.37 -13.00
N PHE A 304 -12.44 8.13 -13.80
CA PHE A 304 -13.89 8.06 -13.89
C PHE A 304 -14.32 6.92 -14.83
N TYR A 305 -15.27 6.11 -14.40
CA TYR A 305 -15.99 5.16 -15.24
C TYR A 305 -17.50 5.25 -14.98
N GLY A 306 -18.25 5.66 -16.00
CA GLY A 306 -19.71 5.69 -15.98
C GLY A 306 -20.36 4.31 -16.10
N SER A 307 -19.60 3.24 -16.35
CA SER A 307 -20.06 1.86 -16.50
C SER A 307 -19.20 0.87 -15.69
N SER A 308 -19.71 -0.34 -15.44
CA SER A 308 -18.96 -1.40 -14.74
C SER A 308 -17.94 -2.12 -15.63
N SER A 309 -18.16 -2.09 -16.95
CA SER A 309 -17.23 -2.55 -17.97
C SER A 309 -17.60 -1.92 -19.32
N PRO A 310 -16.69 -1.92 -20.32
CA PRO A 310 -16.95 -1.31 -21.63
C PRO A 310 -18.18 -1.85 -22.39
N SER A 311 -18.68 -3.04 -22.02
CA SER A 311 -19.86 -3.68 -22.63
C SER A 311 -21.16 -3.48 -21.84
N GLU A 312 -21.09 -2.94 -20.63
CA GLU A 312 -22.25 -2.75 -19.75
C GLU A 312 -22.84 -1.34 -19.92
N PRO A 313 -24.15 -1.14 -19.70
CA PRO A 313 -24.75 0.19 -19.77
C PRO A 313 -24.19 1.10 -18.67
N PRO A 314 -24.24 2.44 -18.86
CA PRO A 314 -23.82 3.36 -17.82
C PRO A 314 -24.77 3.28 -16.62
N PHE A 315 -24.24 3.53 -15.41
CA PHE A 315 -25.01 3.51 -14.17
C PHE A 315 -26.15 4.55 -14.17
N VAL A 316 -25.92 5.70 -14.79
CA VAL A 316 -26.89 6.79 -14.96
C VAL A 316 -26.73 7.48 -16.31
N LYS A 317 -27.81 8.10 -16.80
CA LYS A 317 -27.85 8.94 -17.99
C LYS A 317 -28.44 10.31 -17.65
N GLU A 318 -28.15 11.31 -18.49
CA GLU A 318 -28.82 12.60 -18.39
C GLU A 318 -30.34 12.43 -18.54
N GLY A 319 -31.08 13.02 -17.61
CA GLY A 319 -32.53 12.90 -17.50
C GLY A 319 -33.01 11.89 -16.46
N ASP A 320 -32.17 10.95 -16.02
CA ASP A 320 -32.54 9.93 -15.05
C ASP A 320 -32.88 10.55 -13.69
N ILE A 321 -33.84 9.93 -13.00
CA ILE A 321 -34.22 10.27 -11.63
C ILE A 321 -33.59 9.23 -10.69
N ILE A 322 -32.76 9.73 -9.76
CA ILE A 322 -31.93 8.91 -8.90
C ILE A 322 -32.24 9.16 -7.41
N GLY A 323 -32.08 8.12 -6.60
CA GLY A 323 -31.99 8.23 -5.14
C GLY A 323 -30.55 8.45 -4.68
N VAL A 324 -30.35 8.79 -3.41
CA VAL A 324 -28.99 9.10 -2.90
C VAL A 324 -28.05 7.89 -2.80
N ASP A 325 -28.61 6.68 -2.69
CA ASP A 325 -27.85 5.42 -2.61
C ASP A 325 -27.46 4.87 -4.00
N GLN A 326 -28.05 5.38 -5.09
CA GLN A 326 -27.76 4.89 -6.44
C GLN A 326 -26.32 5.21 -6.83
N THR A 327 -25.61 4.20 -7.35
CA THR A 327 -24.29 4.38 -7.94
C THR A 327 -24.38 5.27 -9.18
N LEU A 328 -23.51 6.27 -9.26
CA LEU A 328 -23.43 7.22 -10.38
C LEU A 328 -22.28 6.86 -11.33
N CYS A 329 -21.16 6.43 -10.78
CA CYS A 329 -19.96 5.99 -11.49
C CYS A 329 -19.10 5.11 -10.57
N LEU A 330 -18.08 4.49 -11.15
CA LEU A 330 -16.94 3.94 -10.42
C LEU A 330 -15.78 4.93 -10.49
N MET A 331 -15.12 5.13 -9.35
CA MET A 331 -13.84 5.81 -9.26
C MET A 331 -12.73 4.77 -9.13
N GLU A 332 -11.82 4.67 -10.09
CA GLU A 332 -10.63 3.83 -9.98
C GLU A 332 -9.45 4.64 -9.44
N ALA A 333 -8.85 4.18 -8.35
CA ALA A 333 -7.54 4.65 -7.90
C ALA A 333 -6.69 3.43 -7.58
N MET A 334 -5.51 3.35 -8.20
CA MET A 334 -4.50 2.32 -7.94
C MET A 334 -5.08 0.90 -8.01
N LYS A 335 -5.82 0.61 -9.08
CA LYS A 335 -6.53 -0.67 -9.34
C LYS A 335 -7.69 -0.99 -8.39
N MET A 336 -8.05 -0.09 -7.49
CA MET A 336 -9.22 -0.20 -6.63
C MET A 336 -10.39 0.59 -7.21
N PHE A 337 -11.51 -0.09 -7.46
CA PHE A 337 -12.76 0.53 -7.92
C PHE A 337 -13.69 0.81 -6.74
N THR A 338 -14.07 2.08 -6.56
CA THR A 338 -15.01 2.51 -5.52
C THR A 338 -16.28 3.08 -6.18
N PRO A 339 -17.47 2.53 -5.89
CA PRO A 339 -18.72 3.13 -6.34
C PRO A 339 -18.95 4.51 -5.71
N LEU A 340 -19.34 5.49 -6.53
CA LEU A 340 -19.72 6.83 -6.07
C LEU A 340 -21.23 6.96 -5.99
N SER A 341 -21.76 7.47 -4.86
CA SER A 341 -23.17 7.85 -4.71
C SER A 341 -23.32 9.19 -3.98
N LEU A 342 -24.48 9.84 -4.10
CA LEU A 342 -24.73 11.14 -3.45
C LEU A 342 -24.64 11.06 -1.92
N LYS A 343 -25.02 9.92 -1.33
CA LYS A 343 -25.00 9.70 0.11
C LYS A 343 -23.59 9.86 0.71
N GLN A 344 -22.55 9.51 -0.02
CA GLN A 344 -21.16 9.59 0.46
C GLN A 344 -20.68 11.02 0.72
N PHE A 345 -21.39 12.03 0.20
CA PHE A 345 -21.08 13.43 0.47
C PHE A 345 -21.69 13.93 1.78
N ASN A 346 -22.66 13.21 2.35
CA ASN A 346 -23.23 13.58 3.65
C ASN A 346 -22.21 13.30 4.76
N ARG A 347 -21.98 14.29 5.64
CA ARG A 347 -21.09 14.18 6.79
C ARG A 347 -21.87 14.31 8.10
N SER A 348 -21.32 13.82 9.20
CA SER A 348 -21.85 14.05 10.54
C SER A 348 -21.92 15.56 10.82
N GLY A 349 -23.14 16.12 10.80
CA GLY A 349 -23.40 17.55 11.03
C GLY A 349 -23.76 18.38 9.78
N ALA A 350 -23.63 17.84 8.57
CA ALA A 350 -24.04 18.52 7.33
C ALA A 350 -24.59 17.51 6.30
N VAL A 351 -25.90 17.56 6.08
CA VAL A 351 -26.59 16.74 5.07
C VAL A 351 -26.70 17.56 3.78
N LEU A 352 -25.90 17.20 2.78
CA LEU A 352 -25.90 17.84 1.47
C LEU A 352 -27.00 17.27 0.55
N TYR A 353 -27.22 15.96 0.64
CA TYR A 353 -28.19 15.22 -0.15
C TYR A 353 -29.14 14.44 0.78
N PRO A 354 -30.34 14.96 1.08
CA PRO A 354 -31.28 14.31 1.98
C PRO A 354 -31.69 12.91 1.49
N ALA A 355 -31.80 11.94 2.41
CA ALA A 355 -32.04 10.54 2.05
C ALA A 355 -33.35 10.31 1.26
N ASP A 356 -34.41 11.05 1.61
CA ASP A 356 -35.72 10.93 0.98
C ASP A 356 -35.89 11.83 -0.27
N GLN A 357 -34.85 12.59 -0.63
CA GLN A 357 -34.87 13.48 -1.79
C GLN A 357 -34.42 12.73 -3.04
N LYS A 358 -35.24 12.81 -4.11
CA LYS A 358 -34.84 12.37 -5.45
C LYS A 358 -34.19 13.51 -6.21
N PHE A 359 -33.25 13.16 -7.08
CA PHE A 359 -32.55 14.12 -7.92
C PHE A 359 -32.65 13.71 -9.38
N LYS A 360 -32.79 14.69 -10.27
CA LYS A 360 -32.66 14.48 -11.71
C LYS A 360 -31.23 14.76 -12.13
N VAL A 361 -30.58 13.83 -12.82
CA VAL A 361 -29.26 14.06 -13.43
C VAL A 361 -29.45 15.01 -14.60
N THR A 362 -28.87 16.22 -14.54
CA THR A 362 -29.00 17.20 -15.62
C THR A 362 -27.78 17.24 -16.53
N ARG A 363 -26.58 16.93 -16.00
CA ARG A 363 -25.34 16.86 -16.78
C ARG A 363 -24.38 15.79 -16.26
N ILE A 364 -23.65 15.16 -17.17
CA ILE A 364 -22.49 14.30 -16.89
C ILE A 364 -21.25 14.94 -17.56
N MET A 365 -20.20 15.21 -16.78
CA MET A 365 -19.07 16.02 -17.25
C MET A 365 -17.87 15.22 -17.77
N ASN A 366 -17.82 13.91 -17.49
CA ASN A 366 -16.67 13.07 -17.75
C ASN A 366 -17.00 11.84 -18.59
N SER A 367 -15.97 11.26 -19.19
CA SER A 367 -16.05 10.04 -20.01
C SER A 367 -15.21 8.91 -19.42
N ASP A 368 -15.53 7.67 -19.76
CA ASP A 368 -14.84 6.48 -19.24
C ASP A 368 -13.33 6.54 -19.52
N GLY A 369 -12.53 6.31 -18.47
CA GLY A 369 -11.07 6.36 -18.54
C GLY A 369 -10.48 7.76 -18.34
N GLN A 370 -11.31 8.80 -18.14
CA GLN A 370 -10.82 10.15 -17.88
C GLN A 370 -10.33 10.29 -16.43
N GLN A 371 -9.11 10.81 -16.26
CA GLN A 371 -8.63 11.23 -14.94
C GLN A 371 -9.37 12.49 -14.47
N VAL A 372 -9.78 12.48 -13.20
CA VAL A 372 -10.33 13.61 -12.48
C VAL A 372 -9.53 13.86 -11.20
N ASN A 373 -9.43 15.11 -10.79
CA ASN A 373 -8.82 15.54 -9.54
C ASN A 373 -9.88 15.76 -8.47
N GLN A 374 -9.45 15.77 -7.20
CA GLN A 374 -10.34 16.17 -6.11
C GLN A 374 -10.92 17.57 -6.38
N GLY A 375 -12.24 17.70 -6.29
CA GLY A 375 -12.96 18.96 -6.54
C GLY A 375 -13.40 19.17 -7.99
N ASP A 376 -12.97 18.35 -8.95
CA ASP A 376 -13.46 18.43 -10.34
C ASP A 376 -14.96 18.12 -10.40
N LEU A 377 -15.70 18.83 -11.26
CA LEU A 377 -17.14 18.61 -11.43
C LEU A 377 -17.38 17.31 -12.20
N LEU A 378 -18.13 16.37 -11.60
CA LEU A 378 -18.50 15.09 -12.20
C LEU A 378 -19.91 15.11 -12.78
N PHE A 379 -20.87 15.57 -11.98
CA PHE A 379 -22.28 15.61 -12.34
C PHE A 379 -22.91 16.93 -11.93
N VAL A 380 -24.02 17.29 -12.59
CA VAL A 380 -24.97 18.28 -12.09
C VAL A 380 -26.30 17.58 -11.85
N VAL A 381 -26.86 17.78 -10.67
CA VAL A 381 -28.12 17.17 -10.24
C VAL A 381 -29.11 18.22 -9.76
N LYS A 382 -30.40 18.01 -10.02
CA LYS A 382 -31.47 18.91 -9.61
C LYS A 382 -32.42 18.22 -8.63
N PRO A 383 -32.69 18.78 -7.44
CA PRO A 383 -33.70 18.25 -6.53
C PRO A 383 -35.09 18.29 -7.18
N ILE A 384 -35.84 17.19 -7.08
CA ILE A 384 -37.23 17.11 -7.55
C ILE A 384 -38.17 17.62 -6.44
N LYS A 385 -39.02 18.60 -6.76
CA LYS A 385 -39.97 19.15 -5.79
C LYS A 385 -41.06 18.10 -5.49
N SER A 386 -41.48 18.01 -4.24
CA SER A 386 -42.35 16.95 -3.69
C SER A 386 -43.67 16.69 -4.42
N ALA A 387 -44.15 17.59 -5.28
CA ALA A 387 -45.35 17.38 -6.11
C ALA A 387 -45.14 16.42 -7.30
N GLU A 388 -43.90 16.16 -7.71
CA GLU A 388 -43.56 15.26 -8.83
C GLU A 388 -43.21 13.83 -8.40
N ASN A 389 -43.10 13.56 -7.09
CA ASN A 389 -42.82 12.21 -6.56
C ASN A 389 -44.03 11.25 -6.61
N ALA A 390 -45.21 11.74 -7.03
CA ALA A 390 -46.48 11.02 -7.01
C ALA A 390 -47.00 10.59 -8.41
N ALA A 391 -46.17 10.68 -9.46
CA ALA A 391 -46.52 10.28 -10.83
C ALA A 391 -45.72 9.05 -11.28
#